data_AF-A0A951GJB5-F1
#
_entry.id   AF-A0A951GJB5-F1
#
_cell.length_a   1.000
_cell.length_b   1.000
_cell.length_c   1.000
_cell.angle_alpha   90.00
_cell.angle_beta   90.00
_cell.angle_gamma   90.00
#
_symmetry.space_group_name_H-M   'P 1'
#
loop_
_entity.id
_entity.type
_entity.pdbx_description
1 polymer ?
#
loop_
_entity_poly.entity_id
_entity_poly.type
_entity_poly.pdbx_seq_one_letter_code
_entity_poly.pdbx_strand_id
1 'polypeptide(L)' 'MDHASYPDAYLRDILANVRTIAVVGASPRRERPSHGVMAYLQRRGYR' A
#
# COMPACT_ATOMS: atom_id res chain seq x y z
N MET A 1 8.78 -8.41 18.85
CA MET A 1 7.95 -8.82 17.70
C MET A 1 8.90 -9.01 16.53
N ASP A 2 8.95 -10.19 15.94
CA ASP A 2 9.68 -10.41 14.69
C ASP A 2 8.80 -9.90 13.54
N HIS A 3 9.36 -9.02 12.71
CA HIS A 3 8.67 -8.41 11.57
C HIS A 3 9.22 -8.90 10.23
N ALA A 4 10.03 -9.98 10.24
CA ALA A 4 10.58 -10.58 9.03
C ALA A 4 9.52 -11.33 8.21
N SER A 5 8.42 -11.77 8.82
CA SER A 5 7.35 -12.50 8.14
C SER A 5 5.98 -12.25 8.76
N TYR A 6 4.98 -12.07 7.89
CA TYR A 6 3.57 -12.05 8.26
C TYR A 6 2.84 -13.11 7.45
N PRO A 7 1.86 -13.84 8.04
CA PRO A 7 1.05 -14.78 7.28
C PRO A 7 0.26 -14.09 6.17
N ASP A 8 0.18 -14.70 4.98
CA ASP A 8 -0.57 -14.17 3.84
C ASP A 8 -2.03 -13.86 4.18
N ALA A 9 -2.66 -14.71 5.02
CA ALA A 9 -4.04 -14.51 5.46
C ALA A 9 -4.22 -13.19 6.23
N TYR A 10 -3.25 -12.84 7.06
CA TYR A 10 -3.27 -11.60 7.84
C TYR A 10 -3.14 -10.36 6.95
N LEU A 11 -2.18 -10.38 6.02
CA LEU A 11 -2.00 -9.28 5.06
C LEU A 11 -3.22 -9.12 4.14
N ARG A 12 -3.81 -10.24 3.70
CA ARG A 12 -5.03 -10.24 2.89
C ARG A 12 -6.19 -9.61 3.63
N ASP A 13 -6.38 -9.94 4.90
CA ASP A 13 -7.45 -9.39 5.73
C ASP A 13 -7.34 -7.87 5.89
N ILE A 14 -6.14 -7.36 6.17
CA ILE A 14 -5.90 -5.91 6.24
C ILE A 14 -6.29 -5.23 4.92
N LEU A 15 -5.80 -5.74 3.79
CA LEU A 15 -6.05 -5.15 2.47
C LEU A 15 -7.52 -5.29 2.03
N ALA A 16 -8.23 -6.31 2.51
CA ALA A 16 -9.66 -6.48 2.23
C ALA A 16 -10.53 -5.47 2.99
N ASN A 17 -10.17 -5.14 4.23
CA ASN A 17 -10.98 -4.29 5.10
C ASN A 17 -10.61 -2.80 5.05
N VAL A 18 -9.35 -2.46 4.74
CA VAL A 18 -8.90 -1.06 4.67
C VAL A 18 -9.19 -0.48 3.29
N ARG A 19 -9.99 0.58 3.23
CA ARG A 19 -10.31 1.26 1.96
C ARG A 19 -9.46 2.50 1.67
N THR A 20 -8.95 3.15 2.73
CA THR A 20 -8.25 4.43 2.64
C THR A 20 -6.82 4.27 3.16
N ILE A 21 -5.83 4.63 2.33
CA ILE A 21 -4.41 4.46 2.65
C ILE A 21 -3.67 5.78 2.43
N ALA A 22 -3.15 6.36 3.50
CA ALA A 22 -2.26 7.51 3.42
C ALA A 22 -0.84 7.06 3.05
N VAL A 23 -0.37 7.40 1.85
CA VAL A 23 1.02 7.17 1.43
C VAL A 23 1.90 8.32 1.93
N VAL A 24 2.64 8.07 3.00
CA VAL A 24 3.61 9.04 3.54
C VAL A 24 4.78 9.21 2.56
N GLY A 25 5.12 10.45 2.22
CA GLY A 25 6.16 10.75 1.22
C GLY A 25 5.71 10.56 -0.23
N ALA A 26 4.40 10.62 -0.50
CA ALA A 26 3.85 10.64 -1.85
C ALA A 26 4.54 11.74 -2.70
N SER A 27 4.91 11.38 -3.93
CA SER A 27 5.61 12.28 -4.84
C SER A 27 5.07 12.14 -6.26
N PRO A 28 4.96 13.25 -7.03
CA PRO A 28 4.57 13.20 -8.44
C PRO A 28 5.69 12.71 -9.37
N ARG A 29 6.93 12.59 -8.88
CA ARG A 29 8.11 12.18 -9.66
C ARG A 29 8.08 10.68 -9.97
N ARG A 30 8.07 10.29 -11.25
CA ARG A 30 7.89 8.89 -11.70
C ARG A 30 9.00 7.94 -11.25
N GLU A 31 10.20 8.46 -11.08
CA GLU A 31 11.38 7.74 -10.59
C GLU A 31 11.30 7.42 -9.08
N ARG A 32 10.43 8.10 -8.32
CA ARG A 32 10.27 7.82 -6.90
C ARG A 32 9.36 6.61 -6.68
N PRO A 33 9.78 5.61 -5.89
CA PRO A 33 8.95 4.43 -5.61
C PRO A 33 7.55 4.77 -5.09
N SER A 34 7.41 5.84 -4.29
CA SER A 34 6.11 6.28 -3.75
C SER A 34 5.11 6.68 -4.85
N HIS A 35 5.58 7.15 -6.01
CA HIS A 35 4.72 7.43 -7.17
C HIS A 35 4.08 6.15 -7.70
N GLY A 36 4.87 5.10 -7.88
CA GLY A 36 4.41 3.81 -8.37
C GLY A 36 3.42 3.13 -7.41
N VAL A 37 3.74 3.14 -6.11
CA VAL A 37 2.87 2.58 -5.05
C VAL A 37 1.52 3.30 -5.04
N MET A 38 1.52 4.64 -4.97
CA MET A 38 0.29 5.43 -4.93
C MET A 38 -0.54 5.22 -6.20
N ALA A 39 0.09 5.19 -7.38
CA ALA A 39 -0.62 4.95 -8.65
C ALA A 39 -1.24 3.55 -8.72
N TYR A 40 -0.56 2.54 -8.19
CA TYR A 40 -1.09 1.18 -8.13
C TYR A 40 -2.30 1.06 -7.18
N LEU A 41 -2.18 1.62 -5.98
CA LEU A 41 -3.27 1.62 -4.99
C LEU A 41 -4.54 2.30 -5.54
N GLN A 42 -4.40 3.46 -6.16
CA GLN A 42 -5.53 4.15 -6.81
C GLN A 42 -6.17 3.29 -7.93
N ARG A 43 -5.36 2.65 -8.79
CA ARG A 43 -5.89 1.75 -9.84
C ARG A 43 -6.62 0.52 -9.28
N ARG A 44 -6.24 0.07 -8.08
CA ARG A 44 -6.94 -1.01 -7.35
C ARG A 44 -8.18 -0.52 -6.59
N GLY A 45 -8.50 0.77 -6.66
CA GLY A 45 -9.68 1.36 -6.05
C GLY A 45 -9.50 1.80 -4.60
N TYR A 46 -8.30 1.74 -4.05
CA TYR A 46 -8.01 2.34 -2.74
C TYR A 46 -8.05 3.87 -2.86
N ARG A 47 -8.41 4.52 -1.75
CA ARG A 47 -8.56 5.97 -1.64
C ARG A 47 -7.45 6.61 -0.83
#